data_AF-A0A2H0WYX3-F1
#
_entry.id   AF-A0A2H0WYX3-F1
#
_cell.length_a   1.000
_cell.length_b   1.000
_cell.length_c   1.000
_cell.angle_alpha   90.00
_cell.angle_beta   90.00
_cell.angle_gamma   90.00
#
_symmetry.space_group_name_H-M   'P 1'
#
loop_
_entity.id
_entity.type
_entity.pdbx_description
1 polymer ?
#
loop_
_entity_poly.entity_id
_entity_poly.type
_entity_poly.pdbx_seq_one_letter_code
_entity_poly.pdbx_strand_id
1 'polypeptide(L)'
;EGLTRPEGIVGASVCSNSGTLPNPDNLPAQAGPCDTRYEYFIKDTIPTQSGITKRELFVNKVTHHPPNNEAEFGDVEPREQTVASDPFIKDYCIDCEAYPEGYQEPAITIPSP
;
A
#
# COMPACT_ATOMS: atom_id res chain seq x y z
N GLU A 1 -38.77 -13.91 -7.52
CA GLU A 1 -38.01 -12.83 -8.17
C GLU A 1 -36.54 -12.97 -7.81
N GLY A 2 -35.65 -12.83 -8.79
CA GLY A 2 -34.19 -12.88 -8.58
C GLY A 2 -33.65 -11.50 -8.23
N LEU A 3 -32.56 -11.46 -7.47
CA LEU A 3 -31.86 -10.21 -7.11
C LEU A 3 -31.40 -9.49 -8.39
N THR A 4 -31.91 -8.29 -8.65
CA THR A 4 -31.47 -7.46 -9.78
C THR A 4 -30.31 -6.56 -9.35
N ARG A 5 -29.30 -6.43 -10.22
CA ARG A 5 -28.18 -5.51 -9.97
C ARG A 5 -28.72 -4.07 -9.95
N PRO A 6 -28.44 -3.27 -8.91
CA PRO A 6 -28.83 -1.87 -8.89
C PRO A 6 -28.22 -1.08 -10.04
N GLU A 7 -28.94 -0.05 -10.51
CA GLU A 7 -28.39 0.90 -11.47
C GLU A 7 -27.17 1.61 -10.91
N GLY A 8 -26.20 1.95 -11.77
CA GLY A 8 -24.98 2.64 -11.35
C GLY A 8 -23.96 1.77 -10.60
N ILE A 9 -24.23 0.48 -10.38
CA ILE A 9 -23.23 -0.48 -9.90
C ILE A 9 -22.61 -1.17 -11.11
N VAL A 10 -21.29 -1.38 -11.11
CA VAL A 10 -20.53 -2.15 -12.11
C VAL A 10 -19.68 -3.20 -11.39
N GLY A 11 -19.33 -4.29 -12.07
CA GLY A 11 -18.44 -5.30 -11.50
C GLY A 11 -17.12 -5.34 -12.25
N ALA A 12 -16.03 -5.51 -11.53
CA ALA A 12 -14.67 -5.55 -12.09
C ALA A 12 -13.79 -6.56 -11.34
N SER A 13 -12.86 -7.17 -12.07
CA SER A 13 -11.77 -7.94 -11.46
C SER A 13 -10.62 -6.99 -11.13
N VAL A 14 -10.28 -6.91 -9.85
CA VAL A 14 -9.23 -6.03 -9.31
C VAL A 14 -8.17 -6.84 -8.58
N CYS A 15 -6.97 -6.29 -8.43
CA CYS A 15 -5.89 -6.91 -7.69
C CYS A 15 -6.27 -7.16 -6.23
N SER A 16 -5.97 -8.36 -5.73
CA SER A 16 -6.30 -8.81 -4.39
C SER A 16 -5.51 -8.08 -3.28
N ASN A 17 -4.40 -7.43 -3.60
CA ASN A 17 -3.60 -6.66 -2.66
C ASN A 17 -3.94 -5.16 -2.68
N SER A 18 -4.17 -4.56 -3.85
CA SER A 18 -4.34 -3.10 -4.01
C SER A 18 -5.78 -2.64 -4.31
N GLY A 19 -6.66 -3.53 -4.78
CA GLY A 19 -7.99 -3.16 -5.26
C GLY A 19 -7.97 -2.38 -6.58
N THR A 20 -6.83 -2.28 -7.26
CA THR A 20 -6.70 -1.60 -8.55
C THR A 20 -6.88 -2.54 -9.72
N LEU A 21 -7.08 -1.98 -10.91
CA LEU A 21 -7.06 -2.77 -12.13
C LEU A 21 -5.69 -3.47 -12.32
N PRO A 22 -5.67 -4.74 -12.76
CA PRO A 22 -4.46 -5.55 -12.94
C PRO A 22 -3.58 -5.17 -14.14
N ASN A 23 -4.06 -4.30 -15.02
CA ASN A 23 -3.35 -3.76 -16.18
C ASN A 23 -4.02 -2.45 -16.60
N PRO A 24 -3.76 -1.32 -15.93
CA PRO A 24 -4.22 -0.04 -16.45
C PRO A 24 -3.42 0.28 -17.72
N ASP A 25 -4.11 0.37 -18.88
CA ASP A 25 -3.52 0.66 -20.20
C ASP A 25 -2.65 1.94 -20.28
N ASN A 26 -2.56 2.75 -19.20
CA ASN A 26 -1.99 4.10 -19.20
C ASN A 26 -1.08 4.45 -18.00
N LEU A 27 -0.53 3.49 -17.22
CA LEU A 27 0.37 3.79 -16.08
C LEU A 27 1.63 2.90 -16.05
N PRO A 28 2.77 3.41 -15.52
CA PRO A 28 4.05 2.73 -15.60
C PRO A 28 4.05 1.45 -14.75
N ALA A 29 4.38 0.32 -15.38
CA ALA A 29 4.94 -0.97 -14.91
C ALA A 29 4.58 -1.61 -13.53
N GLN A 30 3.99 -0.88 -12.58
CA GLN A 30 3.88 -1.28 -11.17
C GLN A 30 2.54 -1.95 -10.83
N ALA A 31 1.55 -1.88 -11.73
CA ALA A 31 0.35 -2.71 -11.69
C ALA A 31 0.52 -3.86 -12.69
N GLY A 32 1.60 -4.63 -12.54
CA GLY A 32 1.81 -5.85 -13.31
C GLY A 32 0.74 -6.91 -13.01
N PRO A 33 0.79 -8.07 -13.69
CA PRO A 33 -0.15 -9.15 -13.45
C PRO A 33 -0.17 -9.52 -11.95
N CYS A 34 -1.36 -9.48 -11.36
CA CYS A 34 -1.62 -9.74 -9.95
C CYS A 34 -2.73 -10.78 -9.81
N ASP A 35 -2.80 -11.46 -8.66
CA ASP A 35 -3.97 -12.26 -8.32
C ASP A 35 -5.19 -11.35 -8.20
N THR A 36 -6.29 -11.72 -8.86
CA THR A 36 -7.50 -10.89 -8.91
C THR A 36 -8.63 -11.46 -8.07
N ARG A 37 -9.47 -10.55 -7.57
CA ARG A 37 -10.77 -10.84 -6.95
C ARG A 37 -11.85 -10.00 -7.63
N TYR A 38 -13.06 -10.53 -7.69
CA TYR A 38 -14.19 -9.84 -8.29
C TYR A 38 -14.91 -8.97 -7.26
N GLU A 39 -15.09 -7.69 -7.57
CA GLU A 39 -15.76 -6.72 -6.71
C GLU A 39 -16.80 -5.89 -7.48
N TYR A 40 -17.71 -5.29 -6.72
CA TYR A 40 -18.72 -4.36 -7.23
C TYR A 40 -18.36 -2.93 -6.83
N PHE A 41 -18.44 -2.01 -7.78
CA PHE A 41 -18.09 -0.61 -7.64
C PHE A 41 -19.26 0.27 -8.06
N ILE A 42 -19.29 1.49 -7.53
CA ILE A 42 -20.08 2.55 -8.15
C ILE A 42 -19.45 2.84 -9.52
N LYS A 43 -20.30 3.10 -10.51
CA LYS A 43 -19.85 3.45 -11.86
C LYS A 43 -18.88 4.63 -11.77
N ASP A 44 -17.79 4.53 -12.52
CA ASP A 44 -16.73 5.55 -12.59
C ASP A 44 -15.89 5.74 -11.31
N THR A 45 -16.00 4.83 -10.31
CA THR A 45 -15.18 4.85 -9.08
C THR A 45 -14.21 3.69 -8.94
N ILE A 46 -13.94 2.95 -10.02
CA ILE A 46 -12.99 1.83 -10.00
C ILE A 46 -11.57 2.39 -9.83
N PRO A 47 -10.79 1.96 -8.82
CA PRO A 47 -9.44 2.47 -8.60
C PRO A 47 -8.48 2.12 -9.75
N THR A 48 -7.81 3.12 -10.29
CA THR A 48 -6.82 2.97 -11.38
C THR A 48 -5.38 3.14 -10.92
N GLN A 49 -5.16 3.70 -9.74
CA GLN A 49 -3.84 3.95 -9.16
C GLN A 49 -3.70 3.18 -7.85
N SER A 50 -2.56 2.50 -7.68
CA SER A 50 -2.27 1.75 -6.47
C SER A 50 -1.53 2.64 -5.48
N GLY A 51 -2.04 2.71 -4.25
CA GLY A 51 -1.28 3.23 -3.12
C GLY A 51 -0.20 2.26 -2.64
N ILE A 52 -0.25 1.00 -3.08
CA ILE A 52 0.70 -0.06 -2.73
C ILE A 52 1.69 -0.26 -3.86
N THR A 53 2.98 -0.16 -3.56
CA THR A 53 4.07 -0.32 -4.53
C THR A 53 5.26 -1.04 -3.90
N LYS A 54 6.09 -1.70 -4.71
CA LYS A 54 7.40 -2.18 -4.28
C LYS A 54 8.43 -1.09 -4.45
N ARG A 55 9.19 -0.79 -3.41
CA ARG A 55 10.24 0.23 -3.40
C ARG A 55 11.45 -0.22 -2.61
N GLU A 56 12.61 0.25 -3.01
CA GLU A 56 13.83 0.13 -2.21
C GLU A 56 13.77 1.16 -1.08
N LEU A 57 13.87 0.68 0.17
CA LEU A 57 13.91 1.50 1.38
C LEU A 57 15.20 1.21 2.14
N PHE A 58 15.73 2.22 2.84
CA PHE A 58 16.73 1.99 3.88
C PHE A 58 16.03 1.48 5.13
N VAL A 59 16.40 0.29 5.59
CA VAL A 59 15.81 -0.38 6.74
C VAL A 59 16.88 -0.51 7.82
N ASN A 60 16.57 -0.07 9.03
CA ASN A 60 17.46 -0.24 10.18
C ASN A 60 17.49 -1.72 10.59
N LYS A 61 18.70 -2.27 10.80
CA LYS A 61 18.88 -3.71 11.07
C LYS A 61 18.41 -4.16 12.46
N VAL A 62 18.21 -3.23 13.38
CA VAL A 62 17.74 -3.46 14.75
C VAL A 62 16.24 -3.31 14.83
N THR A 63 15.68 -2.24 14.27
CA THR A 63 14.22 -1.99 14.31
C THR A 63 13.47 -2.73 13.21
N HIS A 64 14.18 -3.20 12.19
CA HIS A 64 13.63 -3.82 10.97
C HIS A 64 12.68 -2.92 10.17
N HIS A 65 12.76 -1.61 10.39
CA HIS A 65 11.90 -0.60 9.76
C HIS A 65 12.71 0.56 9.19
N PRO A 66 12.11 1.38 8.32
CA PRO A 66 12.68 2.66 7.94
C PRO A 66 13.00 3.52 9.17
N PRO A 67 14.16 4.20 9.21
CA PRO A 67 14.52 5.07 10.33
C PRO A 67 13.50 6.18 10.56
N ASN A 68 13.02 6.31 11.80
CA ASN A 68 12.09 7.37 12.19
C ASN A 68 12.79 8.65 12.68
N ASN A 69 14.06 8.55 13.06
CA ASN A 69 14.85 9.65 13.61
C ASN A 69 16.35 9.46 13.28
N GLU A 70 17.16 10.51 13.50
CA GLU A 70 18.59 10.50 13.20
C GLU A 70 19.38 9.38 13.89
N ALA A 71 18.98 8.97 15.10
CA ALA A 71 19.67 7.91 15.84
C ALA A 71 19.50 6.52 15.18
N GLU A 72 18.43 6.31 14.42
CA GLU A 72 18.16 5.07 13.70
C GLU A 72 18.90 4.96 12.36
N PHE A 73 19.58 6.01 11.89
CA PHE A 73 20.35 5.93 10.63
C PHE A 73 21.72 5.26 10.79
N GLY A 74 22.14 4.93 12.01
CA GLY A 74 23.49 4.41 12.29
C GLY A 74 23.79 3.02 11.68
N ASP A 75 22.79 2.17 11.49
CA ASP A 75 22.96 0.82 10.91
C ASP A 75 21.76 0.45 10.03
N VAL A 76 21.75 0.98 8.80
CA VAL A 76 20.70 0.76 7.81
C VAL A 76 21.22 0.00 6.60
N GLU A 77 20.33 -0.73 5.92
CA GLU A 77 20.61 -1.41 4.66
C GLU A 77 19.48 -1.20 3.65
N PRO A 78 19.79 -1.10 2.34
CA PRO A 78 18.76 -1.05 1.32
C PRO A 78 18.06 -2.42 1.23
N ARG A 79 16.72 -2.42 1.32
CA ARG A 79 15.86 -3.59 1.14
C ARG A 79 14.70 -3.23 0.22
N GLU A 80 14.36 -4.13 -0.70
CA GLU A 80 13.09 -4.03 -1.43
C GLU A 80 11.96 -4.38 -0.44
N GLN A 81 11.05 -3.43 -0.24
CA GLN A 81 9.90 -3.55 0.64
C GLN A 81 8.62 -3.20 -0.12
N THR A 82 7.51 -3.78 0.31
CA THR A 82 6.17 -3.40 -0.12
C THR A 82 5.70 -2.27 0.77
N VAL A 83 5.37 -1.14 0.15
CA VAL A 83 4.96 0.06 0.86
C VAL A 83 3.58 0.52 0.43
N ALA A 84 2.80 0.98 1.41
CA ALA A 84 1.55 1.67 1.19
C ALA A 84 1.75 3.19 1.34
N SER A 85 0.99 3.98 0.59
CA SER A 85 1.01 5.43 0.69
C SER A 85 -0.39 5.99 0.59
N ASP A 86 -0.68 6.94 1.47
CA ASP A 86 -1.93 7.69 1.48
C ASP A 86 -1.62 9.22 1.47
N PRO A 87 -2.62 10.10 1.59
CA PRO A 87 -2.40 11.54 1.63
C PRO A 87 -1.59 12.06 2.84
N PHE A 88 -1.53 11.31 3.95
CA PHE A 88 -0.92 11.71 5.21
C PHE A 88 0.44 11.05 5.44
N ILE A 89 0.56 9.77 5.12
CA ILE A 89 1.75 8.95 5.33
C ILE A 89 2.22 8.42 3.98
N LYS A 90 3.50 8.67 3.71
CA LYS A 90 4.20 8.11 2.56
C LYS A 90 5.00 6.90 2.99
N ASP A 91 5.03 5.92 2.10
CA ASP A 91 5.94 4.79 2.11
C ASP A 91 5.90 3.97 3.42
N TYR A 92 4.70 3.83 3.99
CA TYR A 92 4.47 2.96 5.14
C TYR A 92 4.78 1.51 4.77
N CYS A 93 5.74 0.90 5.47
CA CYS A 93 6.17 -0.46 5.20
C CYS A 93 5.13 -1.47 5.72
N ILE A 94 4.55 -2.29 4.83
CA ILE A 94 3.50 -3.25 5.21
C ILE A 94 4.03 -4.68 5.38
N ASP A 95 5.25 -4.95 4.92
CA ASP A 95 5.93 -6.24 4.99
C ASP A 95 7.23 -6.21 5.82
N CYS A 96 7.46 -5.12 6.57
CA CYS A 96 8.53 -5.06 7.54
C CYS A 96 8.32 -6.08 8.67
N GLU A 97 9.43 -6.57 9.23
CA GLU A 97 9.42 -7.53 10.34
C GLU A 97 8.94 -6.84 11.63
N ALA A 98 8.47 -7.61 12.62
CA ALA A 98 8.01 -7.03 13.87
C ALA A 98 9.12 -6.23 14.57
N TYR A 99 8.74 -5.13 15.22
CA TYR A 99 9.66 -4.37 16.06
C TYR A 99 10.25 -5.24 17.19
N PRO A 100 11.50 -4.98 17.61
CA PRO A 100 12.10 -5.68 18.73
C PRO A 100 11.37 -5.38 20.04
N GLU A 101 11.47 -6.30 21.00
CA GLU A 101 10.83 -6.15 22.31
C GLU A 101 11.28 -4.86 23.00
N GLY A 102 10.32 -4.08 23.51
CA GLY A 102 10.58 -2.82 24.22
C GLY A 102 10.75 -1.60 23.31
N TYR A 103 10.66 -1.75 21.99
CA TYR A 103 10.59 -0.61 21.09
C TYR A 103 9.28 0.16 21.27
N GLN A 104 9.37 1.49 21.36
CA GLN A 104 8.23 2.38 21.40
C GLN A 104 8.14 3.11 20.07
N GLU A 105 7.11 2.80 19.28
CA GLU A 105 6.85 3.52 18.04
C GLU A 105 6.56 5.00 18.34
N PRO A 106 7.18 5.93 17.60
CA PRO A 106 6.82 7.34 17.71
C PRO A 106 5.37 7.53 17.30
N ALA A 107 4.65 8.38 18.04
CA ALA A 107 3.26 8.69 17.72
C ALA A 107 3.15 9.33 16.32
N ILE A 108 2.28 8.77 15.48
CA ILE A 108 1.97 9.37 14.17
C ILE A 108 1.27 10.71 14.41
N THR A 109 1.93 11.79 14.02
CA THR A 109 1.33 13.13 14.09
C THR A 109 0.50 13.35 12.83
N ILE A 110 -0.82 13.19 12.94
CA ILE A 110 -1.72 13.53 11.83
C ILE A 110 -1.80 15.06 11.77
N PRO A 111 -1.38 15.71 10.67
CA PRO A 111 -1.50 17.16 10.54
C PRO A 111 -2.97 17.55 10.65
N SER A 112 -3.29 18.50 11.55
CA SER A 112 -4.62 19.09 11.62
C SER A 112 -4.94 19.76 10.28
N PRO A 113 -6.17 19.60 9.75
CA PRO A 113 -6.58 20.24 8.51
C PRO A 113 -6.50 21.77 8.56
#